data_AF-A0A8H6MTD7-F1
#
_entry.id   AF-A0A8H6MTD7-F1
#
_cell.length_a   1.000
_cell.length_b   1.000
_cell.length_c   1.000
_cell.angle_alpha   90.00
_cell.angle_beta   90.00
_cell.angle_gamma   90.00
#
_symmetry.space_group_name_H-M   'P 1'
#
loop_
_entity.id
_entity.type
_entity.pdbx_description
1 polymer ?
#
loop_
_entity_poly.entity_id
_entity_poly.type
_entity_poly.pdbx_seq_one_letter_code
_entity_poly.pdbx_strand_id
1 'polypeptide(L)'
;MHDAARRFGVSCLSRCAVKKLKSAAEKFWDSEGFLQAVEFAYRSGEEENEARVVLVSVSAEHANELSDERAFCKLLDGLEQFNAEFTAAVVKTEGIEMVEIPCGYCGISGECGCSRWSG
;
A
#
# COMPACT_ATOMS: atom_id res chain seq x y z
N MET A 1 20.39 -13.07 -10.52
CA MET A 1 21.25 -11.98 -11.06
C MET A 1 20.75 -10.60 -10.58
N HIS A 2 20.38 -10.43 -9.31
CA HIS A 2 19.92 -9.15 -8.74
C HIS A 2 21.02 -8.41 -7.93
N ASP A 3 22.13 -9.09 -7.62
CA ASP A 3 23.17 -8.57 -6.72
C ASP A 3 24.18 -7.63 -7.40
N ALA A 4 24.44 -7.82 -8.71
CA ALA A 4 25.45 -7.04 -9.44
C ALA A 4 24.99 -5.61 -9.80
N ALA A 5 23.68 -5.40 -9.95
CA ALA A 5 23.12 -4.10 -10.33
C ALA A 5 23.14 -3.10 -9.17
N ARG A 6 23.07 -3.55 -7.91
CA ARG A 6 23.06 -2.62 -6.75
C ARG A 6 24.40 -1.89 -6.54
N ARG A 7 25.50 -2.42 -7.08
CA ARG A 7 26.87 -1.94 -6.80
C ARG A 7 27.45 -0.95 -7.82
N PHE A 8 26.86 -0.80 -9.00
CA PHE A 8 27.42 0.02 -10.10
C PHE A 8 26.45 1.11 -10.56
N GLY A 9 26.24 2.17 -9.79
CA GLY A 9 25.63 3.41 -10.30
C GLY A 9 24.23 3.27 -10.96
N VAL A 10 23.45 2.26 -10.57
CA VAL A 10 22.11 1.96 -11.13
C VAL A 10 21.00 2.79 -10.47
N SER A 11 21.32 3.71 -9.56
CA SER A 11 20.33 4.60 -8.94
C SER A 11 19.52 5.41 -9.98
N CYS A 12 20.16 5.82 -11.08
CA CYS A 12 19.50 6.48 -12.19
C CYS A 12 18.51 5.55 -12.93
N LEU A 13 18.89 4.28 -13.10
CA LEU A 13 18.06 3.27 -13.76
C LEU A 13 16.89 2.84 -12.87
N SER A 14 17.09 2.72 -11.56
CA SER A 14 16.01 2.51 -10.58
C SER A 14 15.00 3.65 -10.63
N ARG A 15 15.47 4.90 -10.55
CA ARG A 15 14.59 6.07 -10.65
C ARG A 15 13.84 6.16 -11.98
N CYS A 16 14.49 5.82 -13.10
CA CYS A 16 13.83 5.75 -14.40
C CYS A 16 12.79 4.63 -14.47
N ALA A 17 13.08 3.46 -13.88
CA ALA A 17 12.16 2.34 -13.81
C ALA A 17 10.93 2.70 -12.97
N VAL A 18 11.12 3.31 -11.80
CA VAL A 18 10.03 3.75 -10.92
C VAL A 18 9.19 4.85 -11.55
N LYS A 19 9.79 5.82 -12.26
CA LYS A 19 9.03 6.82 -13.02
C LYS A 19 8.18 6.20 -14.12
N LYS A 20 8.73 5.23 -14.86
CA LYS A 20 7.98 4.51 -15.90
C LYS A 20 6.88 3.66 -15.30
N LEU A 21 7.15 2.98 -14.17
CA LEU A 21 6.17 2.23 -13.41
C LEU A 21 5.03 3.14 -12.97
N LYS A 22 5.33 4.31 -12.38
CA LYS A 22 4.31 5.29 -11.99
C LYS A 22 3.45 5.71 -13.17
N SER A 23 4.06 6.10 -14.28
CA SER A 23 3.31 6.51 -15.48
C SER A 23 2.49 5.37 -16.10
N ALA A 24 2.93 4.12 -15.98
CA ALA A 24 2.16 2.96 -16.43
C ALA A 24 1.00 2.65 -15.47
N ALA A 25 1.27 2.67 -14.16
CA ALA A 25 0.28 2.47 -13.11
C ALA A 25 -0.85 3.49 -13.23
N GLU A 26 -0.54 4.79 -13.38
CA GLU A 26 -1.54 5.85 -13.59
C GLU A 26 -2.41 5.66 -14.85
N LYS A 27 -1.90 4.94 -15.87
CA LYS A 27 -2.61 4.74 -17.14
C LYS A 27 -3.43 3.46 -17.21
N PHE A 28 -3.06 2.47 -16.41
CA PHE A 28 -3.55 1.09 -16.52
C PHE A 28 -3.97 0.54 -15.15
N TRP A 29 -4.33 1.40 -14.21
CA TRP A 29 -4.73 1.03 -12.84
C TRP A 29 -5.94 0.09 -12.81
N ASP A 30 -6.81 0.19 -13.81
CA ASP A 30 -8.04 -0.60 -14.03
C ASP A 30 -7.79 -1.93 -14.76
N SER A 31 -6.53 -2.24 -15.08
CA SER A 31 -6.18 -3.44 -15.84
C SER A 31 -5.81 -4.61 -14.93
N GLU A 32 -6.08 -5.83 -15.40
CA GLU A 32 -5.61 -7.05 -14.72
C GLU A 32 -4.09 -7.06 -14.56
N GLY A 33 -3.35 -6.48 -15.52
CA GLY A 33 -1.90 -6.35 -15.45
C GLY A 33 -1.41 -5.52 -14.27
N PHE A 34 -2.20 -4.54 -13.81
CA PHE A 34 -1.90 -3.78 -12.62
C PHE A 34 -2.03 -4.63 -11.36
N LEU A 35 -3.11 -5.40 -11.22
CA LEU A 35 -3.30 -6.31 -10.08
C LEU A 35 -2.19 -7.37 -10.01
N GLN A 36 -1.78 -7.91 -11.16
CA GLN A 36 -0.64 -8.84 -11.25
C GLN A 36 0.68 -8.17 -10.83
N ALA A 37 0.89 -6.90 -11.17
CA ALA A 37 2.07 -6.15 -10.74
C ALA A 37 2.10 -5.95 -9.22
N VAL A 38 0.95 -5.67 -8.60
CA VAL A 38 0.83 -5.62 -7.12
C VAL A 38 1.16 -6.98 -6.52
N GLU A 39 0.53 -8.05 -7.01
CA GLU A 39 0.76 -9.41 -6.51
C GLU A 39 2.24 -9.81 -6.61
N PHE A 40 2.88 -9.49 -7.73
CA PHE A 40 4.31 -9.73 -7.94
C PHE A 40 5.18 -8.95 -6.95
N ALA A 41 4.89 -7.66 -6.74
CA ALA A 41 5.66 -6.79 -5.84
C ALA A 41 5.60 -7.24 -4.38
N TYR A 42 4.49 -7.83 -3.93
CA TYR A 42 4.33 -8.34 -2.57
C TYR A 42 4.79 -9.79 -2.39
N ARG A 43 4.74 -10.62 -3.44
CA ARG A 43 5.25 -12.00 -3.39
C ARG A 43 6.77 -12.13 -3.52
N SER A 44 7.44 -11.16 -4.15
CA SER A 44 8.89 -11.20 -4.34
C SER A 44 9.71 -11.09 -3.05
N GLY A 45 9.08 -10.74 -1.92
CA GLY A 45 9.70 -10.79 -0.59
C GLY A 45 10.75 -9.72 -0.31
N GLU A 46 10.97 -8.76 -1.22
CA GLU A 46 11.82 -7.60 -0.95
C GLU A 46 11.03 -6.59 -0.10
N GLU A 47 11.36 -6.50 1.19
CA GLU A 47 10.86 -5.43 2.08
C GLU A 47 11.30 -4.07 1.55
N GLU A 48 10.36 -3.13 1.47
CA GLU A 48 10.54 -1.74 1.00
C GLU A 48 11.13 -1.58 -0.41
N ASN A 49 10.34 -1.93 -1.43
CA ASN A 49 10.62 -1.57 -2.82
C ASN A 49 9.88 -0.27 -3.19
N GLU A 50 10.57 0.71 -3.79
CA GLU A 50 9.97 1.93 -4.36
C GLU A 50 8.77 1.64 -5.28
N ALA A 51 8.74 0.45 -5.90
CA ALA A 51 7.62 -0.04 -6.67
C ALA A 51 6.34 -0.24 -5.84
N ARG A 52 6.42 -0.77 -4.62
CA ARG A 52 5.26 -0.96 -3.73
C ARG A 52 4.64 0.38 -3.38
N VAL A 53 5.47 1.36 -3.01
CA VAL A 53 5.03 2.72 -2.69
C VAL A 53 4.26 3.35 -3.85
N VAL A 54 4.76 3.19 -5.08
CA VAL A 54 4.06 3.69 -6.28
C VAL A 54 2.73 2.99 -6.49
N LEU A 55 2.69 1.65 -6.44
CA LEU A 55 1.48 0.88 -6.67
C LEU A 55 0.41 1.16 -5.60
N VAL A 56 0.81 1.25 -4.34
CA VAL A 56 -0.06 1.66 -3.22
C VAL A 56 -0.60 3.06 -3.41
N SER A 57 0.26 4.03 -3.77
CA SER A 57 -0.16 5.42 -4.01
C SER A 57 -1.22 5.50 -5.10
N VAL A 58 -0.97 4.89 -6.26
CA VAL A 58 -1.91 4.91 -7.38
C VAL A 58 -3.19 4.18 -7.02
N SER A 59 -3.11 3.05 -6.30
CA SER A 59 -4.31 2.35 -5.84
C SER A 59 -5.14 3.24 -4.92
N ALA A 60 -4.50 3.97 -3.99
CA ALA A 60 -5.18 4.87 -3.06
C ALA A 60 -5.82 6.08 -3.78
N GLU A 61 -5.17 6.60 -4.81
CA GLU A 61 -5.74 7.69 -5.65
C GLU A 61 -7.02 7.24 -6.38
N HIS A 62 -7.11 5.95 -6.73
CA HIS A 62 -8.25 5.33 -7.41
C HIS A 62 -9.09 4.43 -6.49
N ALA A 63 -9.01 4.62 -5.17
CA ALA A 63 -9.59 3.70 -4.19
C ALA A 63 -11.10 3.50 -4.36
N ASN A 64 -11.82 4.58 -4.68
CA ASN A 64 -13.27 4.54 -4.88
C ASN A 64 -13.64 3.63 -6.04
N GLU A 65 -12.95 3.76 -7.19
CA GLU A 65 -13.20 2.96 -8.38
C GLU A 65 -12.77 1.50 -8.18
N LEU A 66 -11.60 1.29 -7.58
CA LEU A 66 -11.07 -0.05 -7.31
C LEU A 66 -11.87 -0.81 -6.26
N SER A 67 -12.53 -0.12 -5.33
CA SER A 67 -13.33 -0.77 -4.26
C SER A 67 -14.56 -1.53 -4.79
N ASP A 68 -15.05 -1.14 -5.96
CA ASP A 68 -16.15 -1.84 -6.64
C ASP A 68 -15.67 -3.08 -7.42
N GLU A 69 -14.35 -3.20 -7.65
CA GLU A 69 -13.78 -4.32 -8.38
C GLU A 69 -13.56 -5.55 -7.50
N ARG A 70 -14.34 -6.60 -7.78
CA ARG A 70 -14.21 -7.90 -7.08
C ARG A 70 -12.79 -8.48 -7.12
N ALA A 71 -12.04 -8.25 -8.19
CA ALA A 71 -10.67 -8.72 -8.32
C ALA A 71 -9.72 -8.00 -7.34
N PHE A 72 -9.92 -6.69 -7.17
CA PHE A 72 -9.18 -5.89 -6.21
C PHE A 72 -9.51 -6.27 -4.76
N CYS A 73 -10.79 -6.50 -4.43
CA CYS A 73 -11.16 -6.98 -3.09
C CYS A 73 -10.49 -8.31 -2.73
N LYS A 74 -10.44 -9.27 -3.68
CA LYS A 74 -9.71 -10.53 -3.48
C LYS A 74 -8.21 -10.33 -3.30
N LEU A 75 -7.63 -9.32 -3.96
CA LEU A 75 -6.23 -8.97 -3.81
C LEU A 75 -5.94 -8.44 -2.39
N LEU A 76 -6.83 -7.59 -1.85
CA LEU A 76 -6.73 -7.09 -0.47
C LEU A 76 -6.83 -8.23 0.55
N ASP A 77 -7.77 -9.17 0.35
CA ASP A 77 -7.91 -10.34 1.22
C ASP A 77 -6.69 -11.29 1.15
N GLY A 78 -6.06 -11.37 -0.03
CA GLY A 78 -4.92 -12.26 -0.27
C GLY A 78 -3.55 -11.68 0.12
N LEU A 79 -3.45 -10.36 0.28
CA LEU A 79 -2.20 -9.64 0.54
C LEU A 79 -2.37 -8.68 1.73
N GLU A 80 -2.34 -9.23 2.95
CA GLU A 80 -2.53 -8.48 4.20
C GLU A 80 -1.62 -7.24 4.30
N GLN A 81 -0.34 -7.37 3.90
CA GLN A 81 0.60 -6.25 3.90
C GLN A 81 0.18 -5.14 2.93
N PHE A 82 -0.26 -5.49 1.72
CA PHE A 82 -0.74 -4.52 0.74
C PHE A 82 -1.99 -3.82 1.27
N ASN A 83 -2.92 -4.56 1.88
CA ASN A 83 -4.14 -4.00 2.45
C ASN A 83 -3.84 -2.97 3.55
N ALA A 84 -2.90 -3.27 4.45
CA ALA A 84 -2.48 -2.34 5.49
C ALA A 84 -1.85 -1.06 4.90
N GLU A 85 -0.96 -1.20 3.92
CA GLU A 85 -0.28 -0.07 3.27
C GLU A 85 -1.26 0.77 2.42
N PHE A 86 -2.18 0.13 1.70
CA PHE A 86 -3.26 0.76 0.95
C PHE A 86 -4.19 1.55 1.86
N THR A 87 -4.68 0.95 2.94
CA THR A 87 -5.56 1.64 3.91
C THR A 87 -4.89 2.87 4.50
N ALA A 88 -3.62 2.75 4.90
CA ALA A 88 -2.85 3.89 5.39
C ALA A 88 -2.68 5.00 4.33
N ALA A 89 -2.49 4.63 3.06
CA ALA A 89 -2.38 5.57 1.97
C ALA A 89 -3.71 6.27 1.67
N VAL A 90 -4.85 5.56 1.69
CA VAL A 90 -6.18 6.15 1.50
C VAL A 90 -6.49 7.18 2.58
N VAL A 91 -6.28 6.83 3.87
CA VAL A 91 -6.49 7.76 5.00
C VAL A 91 -5.66 9.04 4.83
N LYS A 92 -4.41 8.89 4.36
CA LYS A 92 -3.52 10.02 4.11
C LYS A 92 -3.96 10.88 2.92
N THR A 93 -4.46 10.27 1.86
CA THR A 93 -4.89 10.97 0.63
C THR A 93 -6.19 11.75 0.85
N GLU A 94 -7.13 11.21 1.62
CA GLU A 94 -8.40 11.87 1.91
C GLU A 94 -8.29 12.98 2.98
N GLY A 95 -7.09 13.19 3.55
CA GLY A 95 -6.86 14.22 4.56
C GLY A 95 -7.70 14.00 5.82
N ILE A 96 -8.13 12.75 6.07
CA ILE A 96 -8.82 12.39 7.29
C ILE A 96 -7.76 12.38 8.38
N GLU A 97 -7.65 13.50 9.10
CA GLU A 97 -7.01 13.50 10.42
C GLU A 97 -7.56 12.30 11.17
N MET A 98 -6.70 11.41 11.63
CA MET A 98 -7.08 10.28 12.46
C MET A 98 -8.03 10.81 13.53
N VAL A 99 -9.33 10.53 13.39
CA VAL A 99 -10.25 10.71 14.48
C VAL A 99 -9.75 9.72 15.52
N GLU A 100 -9.16 10.24 16.60
CA GLU A 100 -8.93 9.47 17.82
C GLU A 100 -10.23 8.72 18.08
N ILE A 101 -10.25 7.41 17.85
CA ILE A 101 -11.40 6.61 18.20
C ILE A 101 -11.40 6.64 19.73
N PRO A 102 -12.33 7.36 20.39
CA PRO A 102 -12.39 7.29 21.83
C PRO A 102 -12.60 5.83 22.18
N CYS A 103 -11.81 5.33 23.12
CA CYS A 103 -11.97 4.05 23.79
C CYS A 103 -13.33 4.00 24.54
N GLY A 104 -14.43 4.08 23.81
CA GLY A 104 -15.79 4.26 24.31
C GLY A 104 -16.78 3.21 23.79
N TYR A 105 -16.36 2.33 22.89
CA TYR A 105 -17.17 1.20 22.41
C TYR A 105 -16.62 -0.17 22.84
N CYS A 106 -15.86 -0.25 23.95
CA CYS A 106 -15.84 -1.47 24.75
C CYS A 106 -17.17 -1.55 25.53
N GLY A 107 -18.22 -2.11 24.90
CA GLY A 107 -19.51 -2.42 25.51
C GLY A 107 -19.47 -3.54 26.57
N ILE A 108 -18.33 -3.67 27.25
CA ILE A 108 -18.09 -4.62 28.33
C ILE A 108 -17.55 -3.78 29.49
N SER A 109 -18.42 -3.55 30.48
CA SER A 109 -18.04 -2.95 31.75
C SER A 109 -16.98 -3.82 32.42
N GLY A 110 -15.71 -3.46 32.29
CA GLY A 110 -14.60 -4.13 32.94
C GLY A 110 -13.28 -3.99 32.20
N GLU A 111 -12.50 -2.98 32.59
CA GLU A 111 -11.04 -2.95 32.45
C GLU A 111 -10.45 -2.94 31.02
N CYS A 112 -10.72 -1.86 30.27
CA CYS A 112 -9.95 -1.51 29.07
C CYS A 112 -8.58 -0.93 29.55
N GLY A 113 -7.58 -1.80 29.73
CA GLY A 113 -6.23 -1.50 30.21
C GLY A 113 -5.36 -0.73 29.21
N CYS A 114 -5.78 0.49 28.84
CA CYS A 114 -4.95 1.41 28.08
C CYS A 114 -3.91 2.06 29.00
N SER A 115 -2.85 1.33 29.29
CA SER A 115 -1.69 1.84 30.04
C SER A 115 -0.98 2.94 29.25
N ARG A 116 -1.31 4.19 29.59
CA ARG A 116 -0.43 5.34 29.77
C ARG A 116 1.04 5.12 29.37
N TRP A 117 1.44 5.58 28.18
CA TRP A 117 2.85 5.84 27.89
C TRP A 117 3.14 7.31 28.22
N SER A 118 3.77 7.52 29.37
CA SER A 118 4.47 8.76 29.70
C SER A 118 5.95 8.57 29.38
N GLY A 119 6.52 9.47 28.59
CA GLY A 119 7.94 9.54 28.28
C GLY A 119 8.22 10.78 27.46
#